data_AF-A0A7Y2U5V0-F1
#
_entry.id   AF-A0A7Y2U5V0-F1
#
_cell.length_a   1.000
_cell.length_b   1.000
_cell.length_c   1.000
_cell.angle_alpha   90.00
_cell.angle_beta   90.00
_cell.angle_gamma   90.00
#
_symmetry.space_group_name_H-M   'P 1'
#
loop_
_entity.id
_entity.type
_entity.pdbx_description
1 polymer ?
#
loop_
_entity_poly.entity_id
_entity_poly.type
_entity_poly.pdbx_seq_one_letter_code
_entity_poly.pdbx_strand_id
1 'polypeptide(L)'
;MPIRVELEQELAEAELAQQRGYFLPDEDEHVRELFARYLSVRAVLLEVVESIQPVLDQFEHEYQSESQDKLSWQPRLRAFLVGFTAATMLVRSASFMVDLARGRPVVWKKLDEAEPRYGIPVKSFTMVYKNLSSSRRMWRFHEALMFYEVHKEDVAALSKDRVVGELVAILDEEAPFLNYRKRDYIKRKWHYKMYSFKRRHISGYKKVMFHLLKLSGSAIAEMKQPFVKAPGQGKRVTTAVMEQLKPMLRAGDVLITRHDDAMSNLFLPGFWPHAALYIGEERERRELGVQLGVTDGRSLDGFHFLEAKKDGVLLRPIHETLQVDAFMVLRPRLDSVYRSEALMRA
;
A
#
# COMPACT_ATOMS: atom_id res chain seq x y z
N MET A 1 5.12 2.59 -19.37
CA MET A 1 5.43 2.38 -17.93
C MET A 1 6.24 3.57 -17.48
N PRO A 2 5.81 4.30 -16.44
CA PRO A 2 6.47 5.55 -16.08
C PRO A 2 7.96 5.35 -15.81
N ILE A 3 8.77 6.32 -16.23
CA ILE A 3 10.20 6.38 -15.91
C ILE A 3 10.40 7.14 -14.60
N ARG A 4 11.56 6.97 -13.98
CA ARG A 4 11.84 7.51 -12.63
C ARG A 4 11.57 9.01 -12.50
N VAL A 5 11.83 9.77 -13.55
CA VAL A 5 11.63 11.24 -13.61
C VAL A 5 10.14 11.60 -13.57
N GLU A 6 9.28 10.74 -14.10
CA GLU A 6 7.82 10.96 -14.09
C GLU A 6 7.18 10.62 -12.74
N LEU A 7 7.96 10.09 -11.78
CA LEU A 7 7.50 9.66 -10.45
C LEU A 7 8.21 10.41 -9.31
N GLU A 8 8.71 11.62 -9.58
CA GLU A 8 9.43 12.42 -8.59
C GLU A 8 8.56 12.76 -7.37
N GLN A 9 7.28 13.06 -7.60
CA GLN A 9 6.33 13.35 -6.55
C GLN A 9 6.14 12.13 -5.63
N GLU A 10 5.85 10.95 -6.19
CA GLU A 10 5.59 9.74 -5.42
C GLU A 10 6.84 9.23 -4.72
N LEU A 11 8.02 9.47 -5.30
CA LEU A 11 9.30 9.21 -4.64
C LEU A 11 9.51 10.12 -3.42
N ALA A 12 9.16 11.41 -3.53
CA ALA A 12 9.22 12.34 -2.41
C ALA A 12 8.21 12.00 -1.32
N GLU A 13 6.96 11.71 -1.69
CA GLU A 13 5.91 11.24 -0.78
C GLU A 13 6.31 9.95 -0.07
N ALA A 14 6.90 8.99 -0.78
CA ALA A 14 7.40 7.74 -0.20
C ALA A 14 8.52 7.97 0.82
N GLU A 15 9.40 8.94 0.58
CA GLU A 15 10.49 9.30 1.50
C GLU A 15 9.93 9.99 2.75
N LEU A 16 9.02 10.95 2.59
CA LEU A 16 8.33 11.63 3.70
C LEU A 16 7.52 10.62 4.53
N ALA A 17 6.80 9.71 3.89
CA ALA A 17 6.02 8.68 4.56
C ALA A 17 6.93 7.72 5.35
N GLN A 18 8.10 7.40 4.81
CA GLN A 18 9.10 6.58 5.50
C GLN A 18 9.69 7.30 6.72
N GLN A 19 9.96 8.60 6.63
CA GLN A 19 10.44 9.40 7.76
C GLN A 19 9.38 9.55 8.86
N ARG A 20 8.12 9.77 8.46
CA ARG A 20 6.97 9.88 9.39
C ARG A 20 6.54 8.54 9.98
N GLY A 21 6.80 7.43 9.29
CA GLY A 21 6.34 6.09 9.69
C GLY A 21 4.97 5.68 9.15
N TYR A 22 4.27 6.56 8.41
CA TYR A 22 2.95 6.34 7.83
C TYR A 22 2.70 7.27 6.62
N PHE A 23 1.73 6.89 5.77
CA PHE A 23 1.22 7.70 4.66
C PHE A 23 0.08 8.61 5.14
N LEU A 24 0.02 9.84 4.65
CA LEU A 24 -1.16 10.71 4.77
C LEU A 24 -2.29 10.21 3.85
N PRO A 25 -3.55 10.62 4.05
CA PRO A 25 -4.68 10.10 3.26
C PRO A 25 -4.56 10.30 1.75
N ASP A 26 -4.06 11.46 1.32
CA ASP A 26 -3.78 11.80 -0.07
C ASP A 26 -2.62 10.96 -0.64
N GLU A 27 -1.50 10.88 0.08
CA GLU A 27 -0.35 10.06 -0.31
C GLU A 27 -0.70 8.55 -0.36
N ASP A 28 -1.58 8.10 0.54
CA ASP A 28 -2.11 6.72 0.57
C ASP A 28 -2.92 6.42 -0.68
N GLU A 29 -3.74 7.35 -1.13
CA GLU A 29 -4.53 7.20 -2.34
C GLU A 29 -3.63 7.19 -3.58
N HIS A 30 -2.71 8.15 -3.70
CA HIS A 30 -1.76 8.24 -4.82
C HIS A 30 -0.91 6.97 -4.96
N VAL A 31 -0.33 6.47 -3.86
CA VAL A 31 0.52 5.27 -3.91
C VAL A 31 -0.28 4.00 -4.28
N ARG A 32 -1.55 3.92 -3.87
CA ARG A 32 -2.44 2.81 -4.24
C ARG A 32 -2.84 2.86 -5.71
N GLU A 33 -3.23 4.03 -6.21
CA GLU A 33 -3.56 4.23 -7.63
C GLU A 33 -2.37 3.92 -8.53
N LEU A 34 -1.18 4.42 -8.16
CA LEU A 34 0.05 4.12 -8.88
C LEU A 34 0.32 2.61 -8.91
N PHE A 35 0.18 1.94 -7.77
CA PHE A 35 0.42 0.51 -7.69
C PHE A 35 -0.62 -0.32 -8.46
N ALA A 36 -1.89 0.08 -8.42
CA ALA A 36 -2.95 -0.54 -9.21
C ALA A 36 -2.66 -0.42 -10.71
N ARG A 37 -2.32 0.79 -11.18
CA ARG A 37 -1.92 1.02 -12.57
C ARG A 37 -0.72 0.18 -12.97
N TYR A 38 0.30 0.09 -12.10
CA TYR A 38 1.46 -0.79 -12.31
C TYR A 38 1.03 -2.25 -12.47
N LEU A 39 0.16 -2.77 -11.60
CA LEU A 39 -0.30 -4.17 -11.66
C LEU A 39 -1.10 -4.45 -12.93
N SER A 40 -1.96 -3.53 -13.36
CA SER A 40 -2.72 -3.65 -14.61
C SER A 40 -1.79 -3.74 -15.83
N VAL A 41 -0.84 -2.81 -15.95
CA VAL A 41 0.12 -2.84 -17.07
C VAL A 41 1.00 -4.10 -17.01
N ARG A 42 1.42 -4.51 -15.80
CA ARG A 42 2.17 -5.76 -15.61
C ARG A 42 1.39 -6.99 -16.06
N ALA A 43 0.08 -7.05 -15.81
CA ALA A 43 -0.75 -8.16 -16.25
C ALA A 43 -0.81 -8.25 -17.77
N VAL A 44 -1.04 -7.11 -18.45
CA VAL A 44 -1.06 -7.03 -19.92
C VAL A 44 0.29 -7.46 -20.51
N LEU A 45 1.41 -6.98 -19.97
CA LEU A 45 2.73 -7.36 -20.47
C LEU A 45 3.04 -8.85 -20.27
N LEU A 46 2.56 -9.46 -19.17
CA LEU A 46 2.69 -10.91 -18.98
C LEU A 46 1.87 -11.68 -20.00
N GLU A 47 0.65 -11.23 -20.26
CA GLU A 47 -0.22 -11.83 -21.28
C GLU A 47 0.40 -11.77 -22.68
N VAL A 48 1.09 -10.67 -23.02
CA VAL A 48 1.86 -10.56 -24.27
C VAL A 48 2.99 -11.61 -24.33
N VAL A 49 3.73 -11.80 -23.24
CA VAL A 49 4.80 -12.81 -23.18
C VAL A 49 4.22 -14.23 -23.25
N GLU A 50 3.08 -14.48 -22.61
CA GLU A 50 2.42 -15.78 -22.60
C GLU A 50 1.80 -16.11 -23.96
N SER A 51 1.23 -15.12 -24.66
CA SER A 51 0.58 -15.31 -25.97
C SER A 51 1.58 -15.55 -27.11
N ILE A 52 2.79 -14.98 -27.01
CA ILE A 52 3.83 -15.15 -28.03
C ILE A 52 4.66 -16.42 -27.82
N GLN A 53 4.66 -17.00 -26.61
CA GLN A 53 5.46 -18.19 -26.29
C GLN A 53 5.16 -19.38 -27.22
N PRO A 54 3.90 -19.76 -27.51
CA PRO A 54 3.62 -20.89 -28.42
C PRO A 54 4.14 -20.66 -29.84
N VAL A 55 4.13 -19.41 -30.31
CA VAL A 55 4.65 -19.04 -31.63
C VAL A 55 6.17 -19.21 -31.68
N LEU A 56 6.87 -18.81 -30.61
CA LEU A 56 8.31 -19.02 -30.49
C LEU A 56 8.67 -20.50 -30.41
N ASP A 57 7.88 -21.29 -29.68
CA ASP A 57 8.08 -22.74 -29.55
C ASP A 57 7.90 -23.44 -30.91
N GLN A 58 6.91 -23.04 -31.72
CA GLN A 58 6.72 -23.58 -33.07
C GLN A 58 7.96 -23.37 -33.96
N PHE A 59 8.52 -22.16 -33.96
CA PHE A 59 9.73 -21.86 -34.73
C PHE A 59 10.98 -22.63 -34.23
N GLU A 60 11.02 -23.01 -32.95
CA GLU A 60 12.12 -23.82 -32.41
C GLU A 60 12.06 -25.28 -32.88
N HIS A 61 10.85 -25.84 -33.03
CA HIS A 61 10.65 -27.20 -33.55
C HIS A 61 10.89 -27.29 -35.07
N GLU A 62 10.48 -26.28 -35.84
CA GLU A 62 10.69 -26.24 -37.30
C GLU A 62 12.19 -26.16 -37.68
N TYR A 63 13.00 -25.48 -36.86
CA TYR A 63 14.45 -25.32 -37.08
C TYR A 63 15.24 -26.63 -36.97
N GLN A 64 14.67 -27.66 -36.33
CA GLN A 64 15.30 -28.99 -36.22
C GLN A 64 15.05 -29.88 -37.45
N SER A 65 14.23 -29.44 -38.40
CA SER A 65 14.04 -30.10 -39.70
C SER A 65 14.96 -29.44 -40.74
N GLU A 66 15.84 -30.23 -41.38
CA GLU A 66 16.99 -29.78 -42.21
C GLU A 66 16.64 -28.98 -43.50
N SER A 67 15.39 -28.55 -43.69
CA SER A 67 14.93 -28.02 -44.97
C SER A 67 13.99 -26.83 -44.84
N GLN A 68 14.49 -25.68 -44.37
CA GLN A 68 14.04 -24.34 -44.80
C GLN A 68 14.93 -23.23 -44.22
N ASP A 69 15.85 -22.79 -45.06
CA ASP A 69 16.86 -21.78 -44.79
C ASP A 69 16.30 -20.35 -45.05
N LYS A 70 16.63 -19.40 -44.17
CA LYS A 70 16.37 -17.93 -44.21
C LYS A 70 14.93 -17.40 -44.30
N LEU A 71 13.96 -18.08 -44.93
CA LEU A 71 12.61 -17.52 -45.13
C LEU A 71 11.80 -17.37 -43.81
N SER A 72 12.10 -18.16 -42.77
CA SER A 72 11.44 -18.13 -41.46
C SER A 72 12.12 -17.20 -40.43
N TRP A 73 13.29 -16.62 -40.77
CA TRP A 73 14.06 -15.81 -39.82
C TRP A 73 13.36 -14.50 -39.44
N GLN A 74 12.83 -13.78 -40.43
CA GLN A 74 12.20 -12.49 -40.19
C GLN A 74 10.92 -12.62 -39.33
N PRO A 75 9.98 -13.55 -39.61
CA PRO A 75 8.84 -13.81 -38.73
C PRO A 75 9.24 -14.21 -37.30
N ARG A 76 10.26 -15.05 -37.15
CA ARG A 76 10.80 -15.45 -35.84
C ARG A 76 11.34 -14.24 -35.07
N LEU A 77 12.09 -13.36 -35.74
CA LEU A 77 12.66 -12.18 -35.12
C LEU A 77 11.57 -11.16 -34.72
N ARG A 78 10.51 -11.01 -35.52
CA ARG A 78 9.32 -10.22 -35.16
C ARG A 78 8.63 -10.76 -33.91
N ALA A 79 8.38 -12.08 -33.84
CA ALA A 79 7.79 -12.72 -32.67
C ALA A 79 8.67 -12.55 -31.43
N PHE A 80 9.99 -12.72 -31.59
CA PHE A 80 10.96 -12.49 -30.52
C PHE A 80 10.87 -11.04 -30.00
N LEU A 81 10.82 -10.05 -30.90
CA LEU A 81 10.75 -8.64 -30.52
C LEU A 81 9.53 -8.31 -29.66
N VAL A 82 8.36 -8.85 -29.99
CA VAL A 82 7.14 -8.67 -29.19
C VAL A 82 7.34 -9.17 -27.76
N GLY A 83 7.79 -10.41 -27.60
CA GLY A 83 8.00 -11.01 -26.28
C GLY A 83 9.14 -10.35 -25.50
N PHE A 84 10.25 -10.04 -26.18
CA PHE A 84 11.43 -9.47 -25.56
C PHE A 84 11.23 -8.03 -25.09
N THR A 85 10.50 -7.21 -25.87
CA THR A 85 10.13 -5.84 -25.46
C THR A 85 9.25 -5.88 -24.21
N ALA A 86 8.21 -6.72 -24.21
CA ALA A 86 7.32 -6.87 -23.06
C ALA A 86 8.08 -7.37 -21.81
N ALA A 87 8.96 -8.36 -21.97
CA ALA A 87 9.79 -8.88 -20.90
C ALA A 87 10.75 -7.82 -20.33
N THR A 88 11.33 -6.98 -21.19
CA THR A 88 12.22 -5.89 -20.79
C THR A 88 11.48 -4.86 -19.95
N MET A 89 10.32 -4.40 -20.43
CA MET A 89 9.46 -3.47 -19.69
C MET A 89 9.00 -4.05 -18.33
N LEU A 90 8.70 -5.35 -18.27
CA LEU A 90 8.37 -6.06 -17.02
C LEU A 90 9.54 -6.03 -16.03
N VAL A 91 10.76 -6.32 -16.49
CA VAL A 91 11.96 -6.36 -15.64
C VAL A 91 12.34 -4.98 -15.16
N ARG A 92 12.30 -3.96 -16.03
CA ARG A 92 12.58 -2.56 -15.67
C ARG A 92 11.60 -2.06 -14.63
N SER A 93 10.30 -2.14 -14.93
CA SER A 93 9.25 -1.63 -14.04
C SER A 93 9.21 -2.36 -12.69
N ALA A 94 9.39 -3.69 -12.67
CA ALA A 94 9.51 -4.43 -11.42
C ALA A 94 10.76 -4.03 -10.64
N SER A 95 11.90 -3.81 -11.32
CA SER A 95 13.13 -3.34 -10.66
C SER A 95 12.93 -1.97 -10.03
N PHE A 96 12.27 -1.05 -10.74
CA PHE A 96 11.90 0.26 -10.22
C PHE A 96 11.03 0.14 -8.96
N MET A 97 9.95 -0.65 -9.00
CA MET A 97 9.07 -0.84 -7.85
C MET A 97 9.80 -1.45 -6.64
N VAL A 98 10.74 -2.37 -6.88
CA VAL A 98 11.59 -2.94 -5.84
C VAL A 98 12.54 -1.89 -5.26
N ASP A 99 13.09 -1.02 -6.09
CA ASP A 99 14.01 0.05 -5.68
C ASP A 99 13.27 1.14 -4.89
N LEU A 100 12.03 1.46 -5.27
CA LEU A 100 11.13 2.34 -4.53
C LEU A 100 10.94 1.85 -3.08
N ALA A 101 10.65 0.56 -2.88
CA ALA A 101 10.45 -0.01 -1.56
C ALA A 101 11.76 -0.39 -0.84
N ARG A 102 12.91 -0.35 -1.52
CA ARG A 102 14.20 -0.77 -0.95
C ARG A 102 14.58 0.18 0.18
N GLY A 103 14.82 -0.38 1.37
CA GLY A 103 15.15 0.40 2.56
C GLY A 103 13.96 1.15 3.17
N ARG A 104 12.75 1.04 2.58
CA ARG A 104 11.54 1.74 3.01
C ARG A 104 10.45 0.76 3.47
N PRO A 105 10.52 0.22 4.71
CA PRO A 105 9.54 -0.74 5.21
C PRO A 105 8.10 -0.21 5.25
N VAL A 106 7.89 1.11 5.40
CA VAL A 106 6.57 1.74 5.39
C VAL A 106 5.93 1.58 4.00
N VAL A 107 6.68 1.94 2.96
CA VAL A 107 6.30 1.77 1.55
C VAL A 107 6.04 0.30 1.23
N TRP A 108 6.95 -0.58 1.65
CA TRP A 108 6.77 -2.02 1.45
C TRP A 108 5.45 -2.52 2.04
N LYS A 109 5.20 -2.20 3.32
CA LYS A 109 4.00 -2.63 4.04
C LYS A 109 2.75 -2.13 3.32
N LYS A 110 2.77 -0.87 2.89
CA LYS A 110 1.67 -0.23 2.15
C LYS A 110 1.32 -0.99 0.86
N LEU A 111 2.31 -1.30 0.03
CA LEU A 111 2.10 -2.04 -1.23
C LEU A 111 1.69 -3.52 -1.03
N ASP A 112 1.85 -4.06 0.18
CA ASP A 112 1.41 -5.42 0.55
C ASP A 112 0.02 -5.44 1.22
N GLU A 113 -0.58 -4.29 1.52
CA GLU A 113 -1.96 -4.19 2.01
C GLU A 113 -2.95 -4.64 0.91
N ALA A 114 -4.13 -5.12 1.32
CA ALA A 114 -5.20 -5.37 0.36
C ALA A 114 -5.83 -4.04 -0.07
N GLU A 115 -6.22 -3.96 -1.34
CA GLU A 115 -7.02 -2.85 -1.87
C GLU A 115 -8.22 -3.41 -2.65
N PRO A 116 -9.37 -3.61 -1.97
CA PRO A 116 -10.56 -4.18 -2.57
C PRO A 116 -11.12 -3.39 -3.75
N ARG A 117 -10.96 -2.05 -3.78
CA ARG A 117 -11.48 -1.21 -4.87
C ARG A 117 -10.88 -1.59 -6.24
N TYR A 118 -9.64 -2.08 -6.24
CA TYR A 118 -8.93 -2.54 -7.43
C TYR A 118 -8.76 -4.06 -7.48
N GLY A 119 -9.39 -4.81 -6.56
CA GLY A 119 -9.25 -6.27 -6.49
C GLY A 119 -7.84 -6.76 -6.14
N ILE A 120 -7.03 -5.94 -5.47
CA ILE A 120 -5.63 -6.27 -5.15
C ILE A 120 -5.57 -7.06 -3.82
N PRO A 121 -5.11 -8.32 -3.82
CA PRO A 121 -5.00 -9.10 -2.60
C PRO A 121 -3.76 -8.71 -1.78
N VAL A 122 -3.77 -9.09 -0.49
CA VAL A 122 -2.59 -8.94 0.38
C VAL A 122 -1.36 -9.60 -0.24
N LYS A 123 -0.19 -9.02 0.00
CA LYS A 123 1.12 -9.53 -0.46
C LYS A 123 1.33 -9.51 -1.99
N SER A 124 0.57 -8.72 -2.74
CA SER A 124 0.76 -8.54 -4.18
C SER A 124 2.16 -8.03 -4.53
N PHE A 125 2.68 -7.02 -3.82
CA PHE A 125 4.04 -6.53 -4.04
C PHE A 125 5.12 -7.56 -3.70
N THR A 126 4.92 -8.32 -2.62
CA THR A 126 5.79 -9.46 -2.30
C THR A 126 5.85 -10.50 -3.41
N MET A 127 4.73 -10.75 -4.09
CA MET A 127 4.70 -11.68 -5.23
C MET A 127 5.48 -11.13 -6.42
N VAL A 128 5.33 -9.84 -6.73
CA VAL A 128 6.13 -9.13 -7.74
C VAL A 128 7.64 -9.27 -7.44
N TYR A 129 8.04 -8.96 -6.22
CA TYR A 129 9.43 -9.07 -5.79
C TYR A 129 9.95 -10.52 -5.93
N LYS A 130 9.17 -11.51 -5.47
CA LYS A 130 9.55 -12.94 -5.57
C LYS A 130 9.78 -13.34 -7.03
N ASN A 131 8.89 -12.93 -7.93
CA ASN A 131 9.01 -13.22 -9.36
C ASN A 131 10.28 -12.63 -9.96
N LEU A 132 10.61 -11.37 -9.65
CA LEU A 132 11.85 -10.72 -10.11
C LEU A 132 13.11 -11.38 -9.53
N SER A 133 13.04 -11.89 -8.29
CA SER A 133 14.17 -12.57 -7.65
C SER A 133 14.33 -14.05 -8.07
N SER A 134 13.43 -14.59 -8.90
CA SER A 134 13.42 -16.01 -9.30
C SER A 134 14.57 -16.36 -10.23
N SER A 135 15.38 -17.36 -9.86
CA SER A 135 16.56 -17.77 -10.65
C SER A 135 16.20 -18.38 -11.99
N ARG A 136 15.12 -19.16 -12.03
CA ARG A 136 14.63 -19.74 -13.28
C ARG A 136 14.11 -18.68 -14.26
N ARG A 137 13.29 -17.73 -13.78
CA ARG A 137 12.72 -16.68 -14.64
C ARG A 137 13.80 -15.72 -15.14
N MET A 138 14.71 -15.32 -14.25
CA MET A 138 15.82 -14.44 -14.63
C MET A 138 16.87 -15.12 -15.52
N TRP A 139 17.04 -16.44 -15.42
CA TRP A 139 17.84 -17.19 -16.38
C TRP A 139 17.25 -17.12 -17.80
N ARG A 140 15.96 -17.40 -17.95
CA ARG A 140 15.26 -17.29 -19.25
C ARG A 140 15.33 -15.88 -19.82
N PHE A 141 15.16 -14.86 -18.98
CA PHE A 141 15.32 -13.47 -19.40
C PHE A 141 16.76 -13.16 -19.87
N HIS A 142 17.76 -13.72 -19.19
CA HIS A 142 19.15 -13.57 -19.60
C HIS A 142 19.45 -14.26 -20.94
N GLU A 143 18.89 -15.43 -21.20
CA GLU A 143 19.01 -16.11 -22.50
C GLU A 143 18.41 -15.26 -23.63
N ALA A 144 17.20 -14.71 -23.41
CA ALA A 144 16.59 -13.80 -24.36
C ALA A 144 17.42 -12.52 -24.59
N LEU A 145 18.02 -11.97 -23.53
CA LEU A 145 18.92 -10.83 -23.62
C LEU A 145 20.18 -11.16 -24.45
N MET A 146 20.78 -12.33 -24.23
CA MET A 146 21.94 -12.77 -25.01
C MET A 146 21.57 -12.96 -26.49
N PHE A 147 20.39 -13.51 -26.78
CA PHE A 147 19.87 -13.63 -28.14
C PHE A 147 19.72 -12.25 -28.80
N TYR A 148 19.13 -11.28 -28.09
CA TYR A 148 19.02 -9.89 -28.59
C TYR A 148 20.38 -9.28 -28.90
N GLU A 149 21.37 -9.43 -28.01
CA GLU A 149 22.71 -8.86 -28.23
C GLU A 149 23.43 -9.47 -29.43
N VAL A 150 23.27 -10.78 -29.67
CA VAL A 150 23.85 -11.46 -30.85
C VAL A 150 23.17 -10.99 -32.15
N HIS A 151 21.86 -10.73 -32.11
CA HIS A 151 21.06 -10.38 -33.29
C HIS A 151 20.70 -8.90 -33.37
N LYS A 152 21.48 -8.04 -32.72
CA LYS A 152 21.16 -6.61 -32.58
C LYS A 152 21.08 -5.88 -33.92
N GLU A 153 21.95 -6.23 -34.87
CA GLU A 153 21.92 -5.64 -36.22
C GLU A 153 20.67 -6.06 -37.00
N ASP A 154 20.27 -7.33 -36.91
CA ASP A 154 19.05 -7.85 -37.52
C ASP A 154 17.80 -7.18 -36.92
N VAL A 155 17.81 -6.94 -35.61
CA VAL A 155 16.74 -6.21 -34.92
C VAL A 155 16.69 -4.75 -35.37
N ALA A 156 17.83 -4.07 -35.46
CA ALA A 156 17.89 -2.68 -35.91
C ALA A 156 17.39 -2.52 -37.36
N ALA A 157 17.61 -3.53 -38.21
CA ALA A 157 17.09 -3.57 -39.57
C ALA A 157 15.54 -3.59 -39.63
N LEU A 158 14.87 -4.02 -38.55
CA LEU A 158 13.41 -4.00 -38.43
C LEU A 158 12.84 -2.65 -37.96
N SER A 159 13.66 -1.62 -37.73
CA SER A 159 13.19 -0.28 -37.33
C SER A 159 12.15 0.35 -38.28
N LYS A 160 12.19 0.01 -39.57
CA LYS A 160 11.23 0.47 -40.59
C LYS A 160 10.09 -0.52 -40.86
N ASP A 161 10.03 -1.60 -40.10
CA ASP A 161 8.99 -2.61 -40.24
C ASP A 161 7.62 -2.05 -39.83
N ARG A 162 6.58 -2.29 -40.64
CA ARG A 162 5.23 -1.74 -40.39
C ARG A 162 4.55 -2.31 -39.14
N VAL A 163 4.99 -3.46 -38.65
CA VAL A 163 4.35 -4.18 -37.53
C VAL A 163 5.16 -4.02 -36.25
N VAL A 164 6.49 -4.17 -36.33
CA VAL A 164 7.36 -4.18 -35.14
C VAL A 164 8.34 -3.01 -35.05
N GLY A 165 8.36 -2.09 -36.03
CA GLY A 165 9.31 -0.98 -36.05
C GLY A 165 9.24 -0.10 -34.80
N GLU A 166 8.03 0.16 -34.29
CA GLU A 166 7.83 0.89 -33.04
C GLU A 166 8.41 0.15 -31.82
N LEU A 167 8.41 -1.18 -31.83
CA LEU A 167 8.99 -1.97 -30.73
C LEU A 167 10.51 -1.86 -30.70
N VAL A 168 11.16 -1.68 -31.85
CA VAL A 168 12.60 -1.42 -31.92
C VAL A 168 12.93 -0.09 -31.26
N ALA A 169 12.14 0.97 -31.53
CA ALA A 169 12.31 2.27 -30.88
C ALA A 169 12.11 2.18 -29.35
N ILE A 170 11.10 1.44 -28.89
CA ILE A 170 10.88 1.21 -27.44
C ILE A 170 12.07 0.45 -26.82
N LEU A 171 12.61 -0.56 -27.50
CA LEU A 171 13.78 -1.29 -27.01
C LEU A 171 15.02 -0.41 -26.89
N ASP A 172 15.22 0.52 -27.82
CA ASP A 172 16.33 1.48 -27.76
C ASP A 172 16.20 2.41 -26.55
N GLU A 173 14.98 2.85 -26.22
CA GLU A 173 14.70 3.60 -24.98
C GLU A 173 14.91 2.77 -23.71
N GLU A 174 14.64 1.46 -23.78
CA GLU A 174 14.79 0.55 -22.65
C GLU A 174 16.25 0.06 -22.46
N ALA A 175 17.10 0.16 -23.49
CA ALA A 175 18.49 -0.30 -23.49
C ALA A 175 19.35 0.20 -22.32
N PRO A 176 19.26 1.47 -21.87
CA PRO A 176 20.02 1.95 -20.71
C PRO A 176 19.67 1.24 -19.40
N PHE A 177 18.47 0.64 -19.30
CA PHE A 177 17.97 -0.02 -18.09
C PHE A 177 18.23 -1.54 -18.09
N LEU A 178 18.66 -2.11 -19.21
CA LEU A 178 19.08 -3.50 -19.33
C LEU A 178 20.41 -3.71 -18.57
N ASN A 179 20.33 -4.08 -17.30
CA ASN A 179 21.52 -4.31 -16.48
C ASN A 179 22.15 -5.67 -16.84
N TYR A 180 23.16 -5.63 -17.72
CA TYR A 180 23.83 -6.77 -18.38
C TYR A 180 24.57 -7.78 -17.48
N ARG A 181 24.73 -7.54 -16.16
CA ARG A 181 25.68 -8.30 -15.33
C ARG A 181 25.01 -9.28 -14.34
N LYS A 182 25.34 -10.57 -14.49
CA LYS A 182 24.95 -11.71 -13.62
C LYS A 182 25.15 -11.45 -12.11
N ARG A 183 26.15 -10.64 -11.73
CA ARG A 183 26.52 -10.36 -10.32
C ARG A 183 25.48 -9.55 -9.54
N ASP A 184 24.76 -8.65 -10.21
CA ASP A 184 23.75 -7.81 -9.57
C ASP A 184 22.45 -8.59 -9.30
N TYR A 185 22.27 -9.72 -9.98
CA TYR A 185 21.18 -10.66 -9.74
C TYR A 185 21.39 -11.51 -8.48
N ILE A 186 22.60 -12.05 -8.26
CA ILE A 186 22.93 -12.81 -7.04
C ILE A 186 22.83 -11.90 -5.80
N LYS A 187 23.30 -10.65 -5.90
CA LYS A 187 23.14 -9.64 -4.84
C LYS A 187 21.67 -9.39 -4.49
N ARG A 188 20.77 -9.29 -5.49
CA ARG A 188 19.33 -9.11 -5.27
C ARG A 188 18.69 -10.30 -4.55
N LYS A 189 19.05 -11.54 -4.89
CA LYS A 189 18.59 -12.76 -4.18
C LYS A 189 19.09 -12.82 -2.74
N TRP A 190 20.31 -12.35 -2.46
CA TRP A 190 20.85 -12.27 -1.11
C TRP A 190 20.13 -11.19 -0.27
N HIS A 191 19.88 -10.01 -0.85
CA HIS A 191 19.05 -8.98 -0.24
C HIS A 191 17.64 -9.48 0.07
N TYR A 192 17.03 -10.28 -0.80
CA TYR A 192 15.74 -10.93 -0.52
C TYR A 192 15.80 -11.84 0.70
N LYS A 193 16.80 -12.72 0.79
CA LYS A 193 16.91 -13.64 1.94
C LYS A 193 17.07 -12.84 3.23
N MET A 194 17.92 -11.82 3.26
CA MET A 194 18.07 -10.92 4.42
C MET A 194 16.78 -10.18 4.77
N TYR A 195 16.13 -9.57 3.78
CA TYR A 195 14.91 -8.79 3.98
C TYR A 195 13.71 -9.69 4.37
N SER A 196 13.57 -10.84 3.72
CA SER A 196 12.57 -11.85 4.05
C SER A 196 12.81 -12.45 5.43
N PHE A 197 14.06 -12.58 5.88
CA PHE A 197 14.38 -13.02 7.23
C PHE A 197 13.95 -11.97 8.26
N LYS A 198 14.35 -10.70 8.09
CA LYS A 198 13.87 -9.57 8.93
C LYS A 198 12.34 -9.48 8.97
N ARG A 199 11.67 -9.61 7.82
CA ARG A 199 10.21 -9.54 7.74
C ARG A 199 9.51 -10.77 8.31
N ARG A 200 10.09 -11.96 8.20
CA ARG A 200 9.54 -13.18 8.82
C ARG A 200 9.47 -13.01 10.33
N HIS A 201 10.46 -12.37 10.97
CA HIS A 201 10.38 -12.04 12.39
C HIS A 201 9.24 -11.06 12.72
N ILE A 202 9.00 -10.03 11.90
CA ILE A 202 7.87 -9.10 12.08
C ILE A 202 6.51 -9.80 11.84
N SER A 203 6.41 -10.65 10.83
CA SER A 203 5.18 -11.41 10.55
C SER A 203 4.93 -12.54 11.56
N GLY A 204 6.01 -13.12 12.08
CA GLY A 204 6.01 -14.09 13.18
C GLY A 204 5.54 -13.41 14.45
N TYR A 205 6.03 -12.20 14.74
CA TYR A 205 5.50 -11.36 15.82
C TYR A 205 4.00 -11.12 15.66
N LYS A 206 3.52 -10.70 14.47
CA LYS A 206 2.06 -10.56 14.23
C LYS A 206 1.29 -11.87 14.46
N LYS A 207 1.82 -13.02 14.03
CA LYS A 207 1.18 -14.33 14.25
C LYS A 207 1.18 -14.74 15.72
N VAL A 208 2.32 -14.61 16.41
CA VAL A 208 2.45 -14.91 17.84
C VAL A 208 1.52 -13.98 18.63
N MET A 209 1.46 -12.70 18.30
CA MET A 209 0.52 -11.74 18.89
C MET A 209 -0.93 -12.03 18.53
N PHE A 210 -1.24 -12.50 17.32
CA PHE A 210 -2.58 -12.94 16.95
C PHE A 210 -3.03 -14.19 17.74
N HIS A 211 -2.10 -15.11 18.06
CA HIS A 211 -2.39 -16.24 18.93
C HIS A 211 -2.54 -15.80 20.39
N LEU A 212 -1.73 -14.85 20.86
CA LEU A 212 -1.89 -14.22 22.18
C LEU A 212 -3.23 -13.48 22.29
N LEU A 213 -3.65 -12.81 21.22
CA LEU A 213 -4.92 -12.11 21.05
C LEU A 213 -6.12 -13.05 21.24
N LYS A 214 -6.11 -14.23 20.61
CA LYS A 214 -7.17 -15.24 20.80
C LYS A 214 -7.30 -15.68 22.26
N LEU A 215 -6.22 -15.59 23.03
CA LEU A 215 -6.17 -15.99 24.44
C LEU A 215 -6.48 -14.83 25.40
N SER A 216 -6.45 -13.56 24.95
CA SER A 216 -6.53 -12.36 25.82
C SER A 216 -7.37 -11.23 25.19
N GLY A 217 -8.67 -11.46 25.02
CA GLY A 217 -9.58 -10.54 24.31
C GLY A 217 -9.73 -9.12 24.89
N SER A 218 -9.31 -8.85 26.13
CA SER A 218 -9.46 -7.53 26.80
C SER A 218 -8.16 -6.71 26.89
N ALA A 219 -6.99 -7.28 26.57
CA ALA A 219 -5.68 -6.65 26.80
C ALA A 219 -5.23 -5.70 25.67
N ILE A 220 -5.92 -5.70 24.53
CA ILE A 220 -5.49 -4.98 23.31
C ILE A 220 -5.63 -3.47 23.45
N ALA A 221 -6.68 -2.99 24.14
CA ALA A 221 -7.04 -1.57 24.17
C ALA A 221 -5.94 -0.69 24.81
N GLU A 222 -5.12 -1.26 25.69
CA GLU A 222 -4.03 -0.56 26.37
C GLU A 222 -2.64 -0.93 25.81
N MET A 223 -2.57 -1.95 24.95
CA MET A 223 -1.30 -2.39 24.40
C MET A 223 -0.82 -1.44 23.31
N LYS A 224 0.43 -1.02 23.47
CA LYS A 224 1.14 -0.19 22.51
C LYS A 224 2.07 -1.04 21.65
N GLN A 225 2.12 -0.74 20.36
CA GLN A 225 3.09 -1.31 19.45
C GLN A 225 4.48 -0.77 19.83
N PRO A 226 5.42 -1.64 20.25
CA PRO A 226 6.77 -1.19 20.56
C PRO A 226 7.44 -0.65 19.27
N PHE A 227 8.29 0.37 19.42
CA PHE A 227 9.08 0.99 18.35
C PHE A 227 8.33 1.81 17.29
N VAL A 228 7.01 2.03 17.44
CA VAL A 228 6.27 2.97 16.57
C VAL A 228 6.52 4.43 16.95
N LYS A 229 6.72 4.69 18.24
CA LYS A 229 7.09 6.01 18.77
C LYS A 229 8.40 5.92 19.54
N ALA A 230 9.20 6.99 19.48
CA ALA A 230 10.38 7.12 20.32
C ALA A 230 9.98 7.24 21.80
N PRO A 231 10.79 6.74 22.75
CA PRO A 231 10.55 6.93 24.17
C PRO A 231 10.40 8.42 24.51
N GLY A 232 9.32 8.79 25.20
CA GLY A 232 9.04 10.18 25.59
C GLY A 232 8.21 11.00 24.58
N GLN A 233 7.91 10.48 23.38
CA GLN A 233 6.93 11.13 22.51
C GLN A 233 5.52 10.99 23.10
N GLY A 234 4.94 12.12 23.51
CA GLY A 234 3.54 12.22 23.94
C GLY A 234 2.55 11.99 22.79
N LYS A 235 1.29 12.31 23.06
CA LYS A 235 0.25 12.36 22.03
C LYS A 235 0.36 13.62 21.19
N ARG A 236 0.06 13.51 19.89
CA ARG A 236 0.15 14.65 18.96
C ARG A 236 -0.95 15.68 19.20
N VAL A 237 -2.11 15.24 19.69
CA VAL A 237 -3.16 16.15 20.16
C VAL A 237 -2.73 16.71 21.51
N THR A 238 -2.35 18.00 21.51
CA THR A 238 -1.92 18.72 22.71
C THR A 238 -3.09 19.49 23.34
N THR A 239 -2.88 20.01 24.54
CA THR A 239 -3.85 20.89 25.22
C THR A 239 -4.23 22.09 24.35
N ALA A 240 -3.27 22.70 23.66
CA ALA A 240 -3.53 23.82 22.76
C ALA A 240 -4.47 23.44 21.59
N VAL A 241 -4.32 22.23 21.03
CA VAL A 241 -5.24 21.72 19.99
C VAL A 241 -6.64 21.51 20.56
N MET A 242 -6.75 20.99 21.78
CA MET A 242 -8.03 20.80 22.45
C MET A 242 -8.74 22.14 22.75
N GLU A 243 -7.99 23.15 23.18
CA GLU A 243 -8.51 24.50 23.44
C GLU A 243 -9.03 25.18 22.17
N GLN A 244 -8.36 24.97 21.03
CA GLN A 244 -8.83 25.46 19.73
C GLN A 244 -10.06 24.69 19.22
N LEU A 245 -10.13 23.39 19.50
CA LEU A 245 -11.24 22.54 19.07
C LEU A 245 -12.52 22.82 19.85
N LYS A 246 -12.42 23.03 21.16
CA LYS A 246 -13.59 23.07 22.06
C LYS A 246 -14.69 24.06 21.62
N PRO A 247 -14.40 25.30 21.20
CA PRO A 247 -15.40 26.25 20.72
C PRO A 247 -16.09 25.83 19.40
N MET A 248 -15.51 24.90 18.65
CA MET A 248 -16.03 24.44 17.37
C MET A 248 -17.02 23.28 17.52
N LEU A 249 -16.94 22.52 18.61
CA LEU A 249 -17.75 21.34 18.85
C LEU A 249 -19.21 21.70 19.16
N ARG A 250 -20.11 20.82 18.76
CA ARG A 250 -21.55 20.88 19.07
C ARG A 250 -22.07 19.50 19.44
N ALA A 251 -22.95 19.43 20.41
CA ALA A 251 -23.62 18.20 20.83
C ALA A 251 -24.21 17.48 19.60
N GLY A 252 -23.86 16.21 19.45
CA GLY A 252 -24.17 15.38 18.28
C GLY A 252 -23.02 15.22 17.28
N ASP A 253 -21.92 15.96 17.43
CA ASP A 253 -20.70 15.72 16.65
C ASP A 253 -20.12 14.33 16.96
N VAL A 254 -19.65 13.63 15.93
CA VAL A 254 -18.97 12.33 16.06
C VAL A 254 -17.50 12.53 15.78
N LEU A 255 -16.66 12.16 16.75
CA LEU A 255 -15.22 12.24 16.61
C LEU A 255 -14.68 10.86 16.30
N ILE A 256 -14.04 10.70 15.15
CA ILE A 256 -13.28 9.51 14.83
C ILE A 256 -11.82 9.74 15.21
N THR A 257 -11.21 8.79 15.91
CA THR A 257 -9.92 8.98 16.57
C THR A 257 -8.94 7.86 16.23
N ARG A 258 -7.65 8.18 16.33
CA ARG A 258 -6.54 7.25 16.10
C ARG A 258 -5.43 7.49 17.10
N HIS A 259 -4.94 6.42 17.71
CA HIS A 259 -3.65 6.39 18.38
C HIS A 259 -2.64 5.72 17.44
N ASP A 260 -1.48 6.34 17.17
CA ASP A 260 -0.50 5.77 16.25
C ASP A 260 0.12 4.48 16.80
N ASP A 261 0.35 4.47 18.11
CA ASP A 261 0.95 3.37 18.85
C ASP A 261 -0.07 2.28 19.26
N ALA A 262 -1.37 2.44 19.02
CA ALA A 262 -2.33 1.40 19.43
C ALA A 262 -2.14 0.09 18.66
N MET A 263 -2.21 -1.04 19.38
CA MET A 263 -2.10 -2.36 18.78
C MET A 263 -3.28 -2.71 17.85
N SER A 264 -4.46 -2.10 18.07
CA SER A 264 -5.65 -2.26 17.23
C SER A 264 -5.41 -1.93 15.75
N ASN A 265 -4.49 -1.02 15.45
CA ASN A 265 -4.08 -0.67 14.08
C ASN A 265 -3.49 -1.85 13.28
N LEU A 266 -3.10 -2.96 13.94
CA LEU A 266 -2.62 -4.16 13.25
C LEU A 266 -3.74 -5.05 12.72
N PHE A 267 -4.96 -4.89 13.25
CA PHE A 267 -6.06 -5.82 13.05
C PHE A 267 -7.31 -5.15 12.46
N LEU A 268 -7.54 -3.87 12.74
CA LEU A 268 -8.64 -3.11 12.16
C LEU A 268 -8.22 -2.49 10.82
N PRO A 269 -8.95 -2.75 9.72
CA PRO A 269 -8.70 -2.07 8.45
C PRO A 269 -9.07 -0.58 8.55
N GLY A 270 -8.40 0.27 7.76
CA GLY A 270 -8.66 1.71 7.70
C GLY A 270 -7.79 2.58 8.62
N PHE A 271 -7.86 3.90 8.46
CA PHE A 271 -7.06 4.85 9.24
C PHE A 271 -7.68 5.18 10.61
N TRP A 272 -9.02 5.15 10.72
CA TRP A 272 -9.78 5.56 11.90
C TRP A 272 -10.36 4.35 12.65
N PRO A 273 -9.66 3.81 13.66
CA PRO A 273 -10.08 2.58 14.35
C PRO A 273 -11.19 2.79 15.39
N HIS A 274 -11.44 4.03 15.84
CA HIS A 274 -12.33 4.31 16.96
C HIS A 274 -13.18 5.57 16.73
N ALA A 275 -14.31 5.65 17.44
CA ALA A 275 -15.23 6.78 17.38
C ALA A 275 -15.85 7.07 18.76
N ALA A 276 -16.08 8.35 19.05
CA ALA A 276 -16.74 8.84 20.25
C ALA A 276 -17.81 9.88 19.88
N LEU A 277 -18.93 9.87 20.58
CA LEU A 277 -20.02 10.83 20.39
C LEU A 277 -19.84 12.00 21.35
N TYR A 278 -19.77 13.22 20.85
CA TYR A 278 -19.76 14.42 21.69
C TYR A 278 -21.19 14.77 22.11
N ILE A 279 -21.45 14.74 23.42
CA ILE A 279 -22.77 14.99 24.01
C ILE A 279 -22.94 16.45 24.46
N GLY A 280 -22.00 17.34 24.15
CA GLY A 280 -22.06 18.75 24.51
C GLY A 280 -21.56 19.08 25.92
N GLU A 281 -21.63 20.37 26.25
CA GLU A 281 -21.60 20.83 27.64
C GLU A 281 -23.02 20.79 28.25
N GLU A 282 -23.11 20.92 29.57
CA GLU A 282 -24.41 20.90 30.27
C GLU A 282 -25.38 21.95 29.73
N ARG A 283 -24.88 23.17 29.48
CA ARG A 283 -25.68 24.25 28.91
C ARG A 283 -26.25 23.88 27.54
N GLU A 284 -25.44 23.31 26.67
CA GLU A 284 -25.86 22.92 25.32
C GLU A 284 -26.92 21.80 25.36
N ARG A 285 -26.74 20.81 26.24
CA ARG A 285 -27.74 19.74 26.45
C ARG A 285 -29.08 20.31 26.91
N ARG A 286 -29.07 21.25 27.85
CA ARG A 286 -30.28 21.93 28.34
C ARG A 286 -30.96 22.72 27.22
N GLU A 287 -30.20 23.45 26.41
CA GLU A 287 -30.72 24.20 25.25
C GLU A 287 -31.35 23.28 24.19
N LEU A 288 -30.84 22.05 24.03
CA LEU A 288 -31.41 21.03 23.15
C LEU A 288 -32.56 20.22 23.76
N GLY A 289 -32.92 20.47 25.02
CA GLY A 289 -33.93 19.69 25.74
C GLY A 289 -33.51 18.25 26.06
N VAL A 290 -32.22 17.93 25.99
CA VAL A 290 -31.69 16.59 26.28
C VAL A 290 -31.61 16.40 27.78
N GLN A 291 -32.52 15.58 28.33
CA GLN A 291 -32.49 15.16 29.72
C GLN A 291 -31.86 13.77 29.81
N LEU A 292 -30.54 13.72 30.04
CA LEU A 292 -29.87 12.45 30.30
C LEU A 292 -30.29 11.98 31.70
N GLY A 293 -30.98 10.84 31.76
CA GLY A 293 -31.53 10.30 33.00
C GLY A 293 -30.42 9.97 33.99
N VAL A 294 -30.23 10.83 34.98
CA VAL A 294 -29.33 10.54 36.09
C VAL A 294 -30.09 9.66 37.08
N THR A 295 -29.86 8.34 37.05
CA THR A 295 -30.46 7.41 38.01
C THR A 295 -29.99 7.66 39.46
N ASP A 296 -28.88 8.37 39.67
CA ASP A 296 -28.19 8.50 40.98
C ASP A 296 -27.82 9.95 41.41
N GLY A 297 -28.44 11.00 40.84
CA GLY A 297 -28.20 12.40 41.27
C GLY A 297 -26.77 12.97 41.05
N ARG A 298 -25.90 12.31 40.28
CA ARG A 298 -24.56 12.82 39.92
C ARG A 298 -24.63 13.88 38.82
N SER A 299 -23.95 15.01 39.03
CA SER A 299 -23.76 16.01 37.99
C SER A 299 -22.97 15.44 36.81
N LEU A 300 -23.41 15.76 35.59
CA LEU A 300 -22.68 15.45 34.34
C LEU A 300 -21.66 16.56 33.99
N ASP A 301 -21.41 17.48 34.91
CA ASP A 301 -20.42 18.52 34.74
C ASP A 301 -19.03 17.91 34.54
N GLY A 302 -18.30 18.43 33.55
CA GLY A 302 -17.01 17.89 33.12
C GLY A 302 -17.06 16.67 32.18
N PHE A 303 -18.22 16.05 31.93
CA PHE A 303 -18.38 14.96 30.97
C PHE A 303 -18.91 15.46 29.62
N HIS A 304 -18.21 15.06 28.54
CA HIS A 304 -18.38 15.65 27.21
C HIS A 304 -18.60 14.60 26.12
N PHE A 305 -18.15 13.36 26.33
CA PHE A 305 -18.20 12.29 25.34
C PHE A 305 -18.93 11.07 25.87
N LEU A 306 -19.67 10.39 25.00
CA LEU A 306 -20.11 9.02 25.18
C LEU A 306 -19.20 8.12 24.32
N GLU A 307 -18.51 7.18 24.96
CA GLU A 307 -17.47 6.38 24.30
C GLU A 307 -17.53 4.92 24.77
N ALA A 308 -17.51 3.99 23.81
CA ALA A 308 -17.50 2.56 24.08
C ALA A 308 -16.06 2.03 24.09
N LYS A 309 -15.52 1.74 25.28
CA LYS A 309 -14.20 1.12 25.46
C LYS A 309 -14.34 -0.26 26.12
N LYS A 310 -13.21 -0.90 26.43
CA LYS A 310 -13.18 -2.25 27.04
C LYS A 310 -13.89 -2.33 28.41
N ASP A 311 -14.00 -1.21 29.10
CA ASP A 311 -14.66 -1.00 30.39
C ASP A 311 -16.15 -0.63 30.24
N GLY A 312 -16.67 -0.69 29.02
CA GLY A 312 -18.08 -0.46 28.71
C GLY A 312 -18.33 0.87 28.00
N VAL A 313 -19.62 1.20 27.87
CA VAL A 313 -20.09 2.48 27.33
C VAL A 313 -20.16 3.47 28.48
N LEU A 314 -19.25 4.44 28.49
CA LEU A 314 -19.11 5.39 29.60
C LEU A 314 -19.08 6.82 29.10
N LEU A 315 -19.48 7.73 29.98
CA LEU A 315 -19.29 9.16 29.80
C LEU A 315 -17.86 9.55 30.18
N ARG A 316 -17.21 10.36 29.34
CA ARG A 316 -15.80 10.72 29.51
C ARG A 316 -15.54 12.22 29.33
N PRO A 317 -14.53 12.76 30.03
CA PRO A 317 -14.08 14.12 29.81
C PRO A 317 -13.26 14.24 28.52
N ILE A 318 -13.26 15.43 27.93
CA ILE A 318 -12.57 15.69 26.66
C ILE A 318 -11.07 15.36 26.69
N HIS A 319 -10.39 15.64 27.81
CA HIS A 319 -8.95 15.41 27.93
C HIS A 319 -8.57 13.92 27.95
N GLU A 320 -9.53 13.04 28.28
CA GLU A 320 -9.32 11.60 28.26
C GLU A 320 -9.59 11.04 26.85
N THR A 321 -10.73 11.41 26.24
CA THR A 321 -11.09 10.94 24.89
C THR A 321 -10.13 11.45 23.82
N LEU A 322 -9.63 12.69 23.94
CA LEU A 322 -8.72 13.30 22.97
C LEU A 322 -7.24 13.10 23.28
N GLN A 323 -6.90 12.15 24.16
CA GLN A 323 -5.52 11.69 24.35
C GLN A 323 -5.04 10.82 23.17
N VAL A 324 -5.16 11.35 21.94
CA VAL A 324 -5.01 10.64 20.67
C VAL A 324 -3.96 11.31 19.78
N ASP A 325 -3.61 10.68 18.66
CA ASP A 325 -2.60 11.17 17.73
C ASP A 325 -3.19 11.86 16.51
N ALA A 326 -4.40 11.45 16.13
CA ALA A 326 -5.21 12.15 15.14
C ALA A 326 -6.68 12.01 15.53
N PHE A 327 -7.48 13.00 15.13
CA PHE A 327 -8.93 12.92 15.15
C PHE A 327 -9.52 13.65 13.94
N MET A 328 -10.77 13.33 13.61
CA MET A 328 -11.59 14.10 12.68
C MET A 328 -12.98 14.27 13.29
N VAL A 329 -13.56 15.47 13.14
CA VAL A 329 -14.92 15.79 13.60
C VAL A 329 -15.88 15.65 12.44
N LEU A 330 -16.93 14.86 12.63
CA LEU A 330 -18.03 14.70 11.70
C LEU A 330 -19.28 15.30 12.31
N ARG A 331 -19.85 16.31 11.65
CA ARG A 331 -21.12 16.92 12.06
C ARG A 331 -22.28 16.37 11.24
N PRO A 332 -23.22 15.62 11.85
CA PRO A 332 -24.43 15.20 11.16
C PRO A 332 -25.28 16.40 10.73
N ARG A 333 -25.86 16.34 9.54
CA ARG A 333 -26.82 17.35 9.04
C ARG A 333 -28.23 17.02 9.55
N LEU A 334 -28.39 16.99 10.87
CA LEU A 334 -29.66 16.75 11.56
C LEU A 334 -30.22 18.06 12.11
N ASP A 335 -31.54 18.21 12.08
CA ASP A 335 -32.22 19.28 12.80
C ASP A 335 -32.12 19.08 14.33
N SER A 336 -32.56 20.08 15.09
CA SER A 336 -32.46 20.05 16.56
C SER A 336 -33.32 18.96 17.19
N VAL A 337 -34.45 18.58 16.58
CA VAL A 337 -35.38 17.59 17.14
C VAL A 337 -34.77 16.20 17.03
N TYR A 338 -34.34 15.80 15.83
CA TYR A 338 -33.69 14.50 15.63
C TYR A 338 -32.36 14.40 16.39
N ARG A 339 -31.62 15.50 16.52
CA ARG A 339 -30.39 15.53 17.30
C ARG A 339 -30.65 15.33 18.79
N SER A 340 -31.69 15.97 19.33
CA SER A 340 -32.11 15.77 20.72
C SER A 340 -32.57 14.33 20.96
N GLU A 341 -33.41 13.79 20.07
CA GLU A 341 -33.88 12.39 20.14
C GLU A 341 -32.72 11.38 20.09
N ALA A 342 -31.76 11.58 19.19
CA ALA A 342 -30.59 10.71 19.08
C ALA A 342 -29.74 10.75 20.36
N LEU A 343 -29.51 11.94 20.92
CA LEU A 343 -28.74 12.09 22.16
C LEU A 343 -29.45 11.51 23.39
N MET A 344 -30.78 11.46 23.42
CA MET A 344 -31.53 10.81 24.50
C MET A 344 -31.52 9.28 24.41
N ARG A 345 -31.30 8.72 23.22
CA ARG A 345 -31.24 7.27 22.99
C ARG A 345 -29.85 6.67 23.14
N ALA A 346 -28.82 7.49 22.97
CA ALA A 346 -27.42 7.11 23.10
C ALA A 346 -27.08 6.82 24.57
#